data_AF-A7SHC5-F1
#
_entry.id   AF-A7SHC5-F1
#
_cell.length_a   1.000
_cell.length_b   1.000
_cell.length_c   1.000
_cell.angle_alpha   90.00
_cell.angle_beta   90.00
_cell.angle_gamma   90.00
#
_symmetry.space_group_name_H-M   'P 1'
#
loop_
_entity.id
_entity.type
_entity.pdbx_description
1 polymer ?
#
loop_
_entity_poly.entity_id
_entity_poly.type
_entity_poly.pdbx_seq_one_letter_code
_entity_poly.pdbx_strand_id
1 'polypeptide(L)'
;IDWWSKFYASVGDTEKAEGYLESGNDTLIVYSKELERQEEFKGFQDFVVTFPVYRGKAEDYDDQASVGEFKGTFRVYPLPSDPAQPLPPKILRNLPSSGLVECIVRVYVLRAIDLQPMDLNGLADPFLVVKLGKHTISDKENHVPNSLNPVFGK
;
A
#
# COMPACT_ATOMS: atom_id res chain seq x y z
N ILE A 1 -6.09 -8.21 24.74
CA ILE A 1 -6.63 -7.84 23.41
C ILE A 1 -5.45 -7.89 22.44
N ASP A 2 -5.29 -9.00 21.75
CA ASP A 2 -4.25 -9.17 20.74
C ASP A 2 -4.77 -8.79 19.34
N TRP A 3 -3.84 -8.71 18.39
CA TRP A 3 -4.15 -8.37 17.01
C TRP A 3 -5.07 -9.41 16.34
N TRP A 4 -4.93 -10.68 16.70
CA TRP A 4 -5.73 -11.78 16.13
C TRP A 4 -7.20 -11.66 16.49
N SER A 5 -7.49 -11.40 17.76
CA SER A 5 -8.85 -11.16 18.25
C SER A 5 -9.48 -9.97 17.52
N LYS A 6 -8.69 -8.91 17.27
CA LYS A 6 -9.13 -7.76 16.46
C LYS A 6 -9.43 -8.16 15.02
N PHE A 7 -8.53 -8.90 14.37
CA PHE A 7 -8.72 -9.34 12.99
C PHE A 7 -9.93 -10.26 12.84
N TYR A 8 -10.07 -11.28 13.69
CA TYR A 8 -11.20 -12.20 13.65
C TYR A 8 -12.53 -11.51 13.91
N ALA A 9 -12.58 -10.59 14.88
CA ALA A 9 -13.75 -9.73 15.08
C ALA A 9 -14.06 -8.88 13.82
N SER A 10 -13.03 -8.42 13.12
CA SER A 10 -13.16 -7.59 11.93
C SER A 10 -13.65 -8.34 10.69
N VAL A 11 -13.32 -9.63 10.56
CA VAL A 11 -13.79 -10.49 9.45
C VAL A 11 -15.07 -11.28 9.80
N GLY A 12 -15.62 -11.08 11.00
CA GLY A 12 -16.86 -11.72 11.46
C GLY A 12 -16.70 -13.13 12.02
N ASP A 13 -15.48 -13.58 12.32
CA ASP A 13 -15.21 -14.86 12.97
C ASP A 13 -15.32 -14.69 14.51
N THR A 14 -16.54 -14.75 15.02
CA THR A 14 -16.84 -14.52 16.45
C THR A 14 -16.37 -15.65 17.35
N GLU A 15 -16.23 -16.87 16.84
CA GLU A 15 -15.70 -18.01 17.59
C GLU A 15 -14.24 -17.78 17.99
N LYS A 16 -13.45 -17.15 17.11
CA LYS A 16 -12.04 -16.81 17.38
C LYS A 16 -11.84 -15.43 17.98
N ALA A 17 -12.92 -14.69 18.23
CA ALA A 17 -12.90 -13.33 18.77
C ALA A 17 -13.84 -13.18 19.98
N GLU A 18 -14.01 -14.25 20.75
CA GLU A 18 -14.94 -14.31 21.87
C GLU A 18 -14.69 -13.16 22.86
N GLY A 19 -15.76 -12.44 23.23
CA GLY A 19 -15.69 -11.27 24.13
C GLY A 19 -15.06 -9.99 23.54
N TYR A 20 -14.49 -10.02 22.32
CA TYR A 20 -13.83 -8.84 21.72
C TYR A 20 -14.82 -7.71 21.41
N LEU A 21 -15.93 -8.06 20.76
CA LEU A 21 -17.00 -7.12 20.37
C LEU A 21 -17.81 -6.66 21.59
N GLU A 22 -18.06 -7.56 22.55
CA GLU A 22 -18.79 -7.26 23.79
C GLU A 22 -18.03 -6.27 24.68
N SER A 23 -16.70 -6.26 24.58
CA SER A 23 -15.83 -5.30 25.27
C SER A 23 -15.82 -3.90 24.63
N GLY A 24 -16.57 -3.67 23.54
CA GLY A 24 -16.67 -2.36 22.88
C GLY A 24 -15.41 -1.94 22.11
N ASN A 25 -14.58 -2.88 21.68
CA ASN A 25 -13.33 -2.60 20.98
C ASN A 25 -13.54 -2.29 19.49
N ASP A 26 -12.67 -1.44 18.94
CA ASP A 26 -12.69 -1.09 17.51
C ASP A 26 -12.36 -2.28 16.60
N THR A 27 -13.00 -2.36 15.45
CA THR A 27 -12.70 -3.30 14.36
C THR A 27 -11.85 -2.64 13.26
N LEU A 28 -11.34 -3.45 12.34
CA LEU A 28 -10.63 -3.05 11.13
C LEU A 28 -11.58 -3.20 9.93
N ILE A 29 -11.40 -2.39 8.90
CA ILE A 29 -11.97 -2.67 7.59
C ILE A 29 -10.96 -3.52 6.82
N VAL A 30 -11.36 -4.75 6.48
CA VAL A 30 -10.51 -5.72 5.77
C VAL A 30 -10.94 -5.78 4.31
N TYR A 31 -10.05 -5.35 3.42
CA TYR A 31 -10.28 -5.40 1.98
C TYR A 31 -9.76 -6.70 1.37
N SER A 32 -10.50 -7.26 0.42
CA SER A 32 -10.17 -8.52 -0.25
C SER A 32 -9.13 -8.38 -1.37
N LYS A 33 -8.82 -7.14 -1.76
CA LYS A 33 -7.86 -6.80 -2.82
C LYS A 33 -7.02 -5.60 -2.37
N GLU A 34 -6.05 -5.23 -3.19
CA GLU A 34 -5.23 -4.04 -2.99
C GLU A 34 -6.11 -2.78 -2.87
N LEU A 35 -5.65 -1.78 -2.09
CA LEU A 35 -6.44 -0.59 -1.79
C LEU A 35 -6.73 0.23 -3.06
N GLU A 36 -5.78 0.34 -3.97
CA GLU A 36 -5.97 1.00 -5.26
C GLU A 36 -7.03 0.32 -6.14
N ARG A 37 -7.33 -0.97 -5.89
CA ARG A 37 -8.37 -1.70 -6.61
C ARG A 37 -9.76 -1.63 -5.96
N GLN A 38 -9.89 -1.00 -4.79
CA GLN A 38 -11.20 -0.75 -4.21
C GLN A 38 -11.85 0.45 -4.91
N GLU A 39 -13.11 0.31 -5.30
CA GLU A 39 -13.84 1.37 -6.01
C GLU A 39 -13.93 2.67 -5.20
N GLU A 40 -14.05 2.55 -3.86
CA GLU A 40 -14.11 3.68 -2.94
C GLU A 40 -12.84 4.56 -2.94
N PHE A 41 -11.67 3.97 -3.24
CA PHE A 41 -10.41 4.70 -3.33
C PHE A 41 -10.08 5.17 -4.75
N LYS A 42 -10.94 4.86 -5.74
CA LYS A 42 -10.83 5.35 -7.14
C LYS A 42 -9.43 5.23 -7.74
N GLY A 43 -8.71 4.15 -7.47
CA GLY A 43 -7.34 3.98 -7.98
C GLY A 43 -6.31 4.94 -7.39
N PHE A 44 -6.60 5.58 -6.26
CA PHE A 44 -5.88 6.74 -5.73
C PHE A 44 -5.74 7.89 -6.75
N GLN A 45 -6.74 8.02 -7.64
CA GLN A 45 -6.83 9.10 -8.64
C GLN A 45 -7.67 10.30 -8.16
N ASP A 46 -8.06 10.28 -6.89
CA ASP A 46 -8.80 11.35 -6.23
C ASP A 46 -8.02 12.68 -6.15
N PHE A 47 -6.70 12.61 -6.03
CA PHE A 47 -5.83 13.81 -6.00
C PHE A 47 -4.97 14.01 -7.26
N VAL A 48 -4.55 12.92 -7.90
CA VAL A 48 -3.60 12.95 -9.02
C VAL A 48 -3.99 11.94 -10.09
N VAL A 49 -3.94 12.35 -11.35
CA VAL A 49 -4.20 11.44 -12.47
C VAL A 49 -2.93 10.63 -12.74
N THR A 50 -3.10 9.34 -13.03
CA THR A 50 -1.99 8.47 -13.44
C THR A 50 -1.91 8.46 -14.96
N PHE A 51 -0.76 8.84 -15.51
CA PHE A 51 -0.48 8.87 -16.94
C PHE A 51 0.58 7.82 -17.27
N PRO A 52 0.33 6.89 -18.20
CA PRO A 52 1.36 5.99 -18.67
C PRO A 52 2.46 6.79 -19.40
N VAL A 53 3.71 6.46 -19.10
CA VAL A 53 4.90 7.04 -19.74
C VAL A 53 5.40 6.05 -20.77
N TYR A 54 5.63 6.52 -21.99
CA TYR A 54 6.10 5.71 -23.10
C TYR A 54 7.54 6.06 -23.47
N ARG A 55 8.29 5.09 -24.00
CA ARG A 55 9.69 5.29 -24.41
C ARG A 55 9.75 5.76 -25.86
N GLY A 56 10.50 6.84 -26.11
CA GLY A 56 10.78 7.35 -27.45
C GLY A 56 9.97 8.60 -27.81
N LYS A 57 10.12 9.07 -29.05
CA LYS A 57 9.25 10.10 -29.63
C LYS A 57 8.04 9.39 -30.22
N ALA A 58 6.84 9.83 -29.88
CA ALA A 58 5.59 9.25 -30.37
C ALA A 58 5.45 9.52 -31.88
N GLU A 59 5.80 8.54 -32.71
CA GLU A 59 5.45 8.54 -34.14
C GLU A 59 4.23 7.66 -34.42
N ASP A 60 4.01 6.58 -33.64
CA ASP A 60 2.81 5.74 -33.71
C ASP A 60 2.31 5.36 -32.31
N TYR A 61 1.02 5.59 -32.05
CA TYR A 61 0.39 5.44 -30.72
C TYR A 61 -0.03 4.01 -30.38
N ASP A 62 -0.12 3.11 -31.36
CA ASP A 62 -0.84 1.83 -31.19
C ASP A 62 -0.02 0.73 -30.50
N ASP A 63 1.32 0.80 -30.53
CA ASP A 63 2.21 -0.30 -30.08
C ASP A 63 3.23 0.10 -28.99
N GLN A 64 3.04 1.23 -28.31
CA GLN A 64 3.99 1.67 -27.29
C GLN A 64 3.74 0.97 -25.95
N ALA A 65 4.62 0.02 -25.60
CA ALA A 65 4.68 -0.51 -24.24
C ALA A 65 5.01 0.60 -23.24
N SER A 66 4.15 0.78 -22.23
CA SER A 66 4.40 1.74 -21.14
C SER A 66 5.66 1.34 -20.38
N VAL A 67 6.59 2.28 -20.20
CA VAL A 67 7.84 2.09 -19.45
C VAL A 67 7.76 2.62 -18.01
N GLY A 68 6.62 3.19 -17.62
CA GLY A 68 6.37 3.65 -16.28
C GLY A 68 5.06 4.43 -16.18
N GLU A 69 4.82 4.99 -15.02
CA GLU A 69 3.63 5.80 -14.73
C GLU A 69 4.07 7.14 -14.12
N PHE A 70 3.48 8.23 -14.60
CA PHE A 70 3.58 9.56 -14.01
C PHE A 70 2.27 9.86 -13.28
N LYS A 71 2.33 10.05 -11.96
CA LYS A 71 1.17 10.45 -11.16
C LYS A 71 1.25 11.95 -10.90
N GLY A 72 0.32 12.71 -11.47
CA GLY A 72 0.30 14.16 -11.32
C GLY A 72 -0.97 14.80 -11.85
N THR A 73 -1.06 16.12 -11.71
CA THR A 73 -2.15 16.91 -12.28
C THR A 73 -1.55 18.13 -12.95
N PHE A 74 -1.84 18.35 -14.22
CA PHE A 74 -1.49 19.58 -14.93
C PHE A 74 -2.76 20.29 -15.40
N ARG A 75 -2.72 21.62 -15.42
CA ARG A 75 -3.80 22.48 -15.92
C ARG A 75 -3.20 23.56 -16.79
N VAL A 76 -3.70 23.66 -18.02
CA VAL A 76 -3.33 24.71 -18.97
C VAL A 76 -4.38 25.81 -18.86
N TYR A 77 -3.93 27.05 -18.67
CA TYR A 77 -4.82 28.21 -18.59
C TYR A 77 -4.53 29.14 -19.77
N PRO A 78 -5.55 29.58 -20.52
CA PRO A 78 -5.36 30.60 -21.54
C PRO A 78 -4.95 31.92 -20.87
N LEU A 79 -3.92 32.57 -21.40
CA LEU A 79 -3.53 33.90 -20.95
C LEU A 79 -4.41 34.96 -21.62
N PRO A 80 -4.80 36.04 -20.91
CA PRO A 80 -5.47 37.17 -21.54
C PRO A 80 -4.59 37.79 -22.61
N SER A 81 -5.20 38.26 -23.71
CA SER A 81 -4.48 38.98 -24.78
C SER A 81 -3.94 40.33 -24.33
N ASP A 82 -4.57 40.93 -23.32
CA ASP A 82 -4.17 42.18 -22.69
C ASP A 82 -3.42 41.89 -21.37
N PRO A 83 -2.13 42.28 -21.24
CA PRO A 83 -1.34 42.10 -20.01
C PRO A 83 -1.90 42.81 -18.78
N ALA A 84 -2.77 43.82 -18.94
CA ALA A 84 -3.38 44.54 -17.84
C ALA A 84 -4.58 43.79 -17.20
N GLN A 85 -5.10 42.76 -17.87
CA GLN A 85 -6.21 41.97 -17.34
C GLN A 85 -5.76 40.96 -16.28
N PRO A 86 -6.62 40.66 -15.30
CA PRO A 86 -6.28 39.70 -14.26
C PRO A 86 -6.08 38.30 -14.86
N LEU A 87 -5.05 37.61 -14.38
CA LEU A 87 -4.79 36.22 -14.74
C LEU A 87 -5.96 35.32 -14.32
N PRO A 88 -6.25 34.24 -15.08
CA PRO A 88 -7.30 33.30 -14.73
C PRO A 88 -7.04 32.69 -13.34
N PRO A 89 -8.11 32.34 -12.59
CA PRO A 89 -7.97 31.69 -11.30
C PRO A 89 -7.21 30.37 -11.45
N LYS A 90 -6.03 30.29 -10.84
CA LYS A 90 -5.29 29.03 -10.75
C LYS A 90 -6.05 28.08 -9.83
N ILE A 91 -6.50 26.95 -10.35
CA ILE A 91 -7.30 25.96 -9.61
C ILE A 91 -6.43 25.11 -8.68
N LEU A 92 -5.14 24.95 -9.00
CA LEU A 92 -4.14 24.34 -8.11
C LEU A 92 -3.71 25.33 -7.03
N ARG A 93 -4.66 25.73 -6.17
CA ARG A 93 -4.43 26.54 -4.96
C ARG A 93 -4.56 25.64 -3.74
N ASN A 94 -3.80 25.94 -2.69
CA ASN A 94 -3.77 25.15 -1.44
C ASN A 94 -3.31 23.71 -1.64
N LEU A 95 -2.32 23.49 -2.52
CA LEU A 95 -1.62 22.20 -2.53
C LEU A 95 -1.08 21.93 -1.11
N PRO A 96 -1.18 20.69 -0.61
CA PRO A 96 -0.52 20.33 0.64
C PRO A 96 0.97 20.69 0.53
N SER A 97 1.56 21.07 1.65
CA SER A 97 2.98 21.42 1.69
C SER A 97 3.79 20.31 1.01
N SER A 98 4.61 20.67 0.02
CA SER A 98 5.55 19.75 -0.63
C SER A 98 6.74 19.38 0.27
N GLY A 99 6.67 19.73 1.56
CA GLY A 99 7.66 19.35 2.55
C GLY A 99 7.65 17.85 2.82
N LEU A 100 8.71 17.38 3.46
CA LEU A 100 8.77 16.00 3.94
C LEU A 100 7.67 15.79 4.99
N VAL A 101 6.85 14.76 4.77
CA VAL A 101 5.84 14.33 5.74
C VAL A 101 6.42 13.15 6.50
N GLU A 102 6.41 13.23 7.83
CA GLU A 102 6.74 12.10 8.67
C GLU A 102 5.60 11.07 8.60
N CYS A 103 5.91 9.88 8.12
CA CYS A 103 4.95 8.80 7.96
C CYS A 103 5.31 7.65 8.89
N ILE A 104 4.32 7.18 9.67
CA ILE A 104 4.46 5.94 10.44
C ILE A 104 3.95 4.79 9.58
N VAL A 105 4.85 3.91 9.16
CA VAL A 105 4.50 2.69 8.45
C VAL A 105 4.48 1.55 9.46
N ARG A 106 3.32 0.90 9.61
CA ARG A 106 3.17 -0.29 10.45
C ARG A 106 2.92 -1.50 9.57
N VAL A 107 3.83 -2.47 9.62
CA VAL A 107 3.76 -3.72 8.86
C VAL A 107 3.43 -4.83 9.83
N TYR A 108 2.41 -5.61 9.53
CA TYR A 108 2.08 -6.84 10.23
C TYR A 108 2.35 -8.02 9.31
N VAL A 109 3.19 -8.95 9.74
CA VAL A 109 3.45 -10.18 8.98
C VAL A 109 2.85 -11.34 9.76
N LEU A 110 1.78 -11.88 9.20
CA LEU A 110 0.94 -12.83 9.93
C LEU A 110 1.45 -14.25 9.80
N ARG A 111 1.62 -14.70 8.55
CA ARG A 111 2.07 -16.05 8.20
C ARG A 111 2.69 -16.09 6.82
N ALA A 112 3.46 -17.14 6.55
CA ALA A 112 3.75 -17.57 5.20
C ALA A 112 3.01 -18.87 4.89
N ILE A 113 2.82 -19.16 3.61
CA ILE A 113 2.09 -20.34 3.13
C ILE A 113 2.96 -21.01 2.07
N ASP A 114 3.06 -22.33 2.14
CA ASP A 114 3.75 -23.17 1.16
C ASP A 114 5.15 -22.67 0.80
N LEU A 115 5.95 -22.34 1.82
CA LEU A 115 7.35 -22.01 1.62
C LEU A 115 8.10 -23.15 0.94
N GLN A 116 9.11 -22.81 0.16
CA GLN A 116 9.97 -23.80 -0.46
C GLN A 116 10.80 -24.52 0.62
N PRO A 117 10.85 -25.87 0.60
CA PRO A 117 11.76 -26.64 1.45
C PRO A 117 13.21 -26.22 1.21
N MET A 118 13.93 -25.93 2.29
CA MET A 118 15.35 -25.55 2.25
C MET A 118 16.24 -26.55 2.99
N ASP A 119 15.65 -27.41 3.81
CA ASP A 119 16.35 -28.39 4.63
C ASP A 119 16.13 -29.82 4.14
N LEU A 120 17.05 -30.72 4.52
CA LEU A 120 17.05 -32.14 4.13
C LEU A 120 15.79 -32.90 4.59
N ASN A 121 15.12 -32.41 5.63
CA ASN A 121 13.86 -32.97 6.13
C ASN A 121 12.64 -32.55 5.31
N GLY A 122 12.82 -31.77 4.24
CA GLY A 122 11.74 -31.25 3.41
C GLY A 122 11.00 -30.07 4.04
N LEU A 123 11.56 -29.44 5.07
CA LEU A 123 10.99 -28.29 5.77
C LEU A 123 11.93 -27.06 5.63
N ALA A 124 11.65 -26.02 6.40
CA ALA A 124 12.45 -24.81 6.49
C ALA A 124 12.37 -24.24 7.91
N ASP A 125 13.34 -23.42 8.28
CA ASP A 125 13.36 -22.62 9.51
C ASP A 125 13.16 -21.12 9.21
N PRO A 126 11.97 -20.70 8.73
CA PRO A 126 11.73 -19.33 8.28
C PRO A 126 11.79 -18.28 9.40
N PHE A 127 12.27 -17.09 9.04
CA PHE A 127 12.28 -15.89 9.88
C PHE A 127 12.02 -14.64 9.04
N LEU A 128 11.70 -13.53 9.70
CA LEU A 128 11.36 -12.28 9.02
C LEU A 128 12.53 -11.32 8.96
N VAL A 129 12.67 -10.66 7.80
CA VAL A 129 13.54 -9.49 7.63
C VAL A 129 12.76 -8.41 6.91
N VAL A 130 12.56 -7.27 7.56
CA VAL A 130 11.89 -6.11 6.98
C VAL A 130 12.92 -5.03 6.69
N LYS A 131 12.94 -4.51 5.46
CA LYS A 131 13.85 -3.44 5.03
C LYS A 131 13.07 -2.23 4.54
N LEU A 132 13.38 -1.06 5.09
CA LEU A 132 12.85 0.24 4.65
C LEU A 132 14.02 1.19 4.39
N GLY A 133 14.41 1.32 3.11
CA GLY A 133 15.59 2.07 2.71
C GLY A 133 16.86 1.53 3.37
N LYS A 134 17.49 2.32 4.25
CA LYS A 134 18.69 1.91 5.00
C LYS A 134 18.37 1.19 6.32
N HIS A 135 17.12 1.18 6.76
CA HIS A 135 16.70 0.52 7.99
C HIS A 135 16.40 -0.96 7.72
N THR A 136 16.95 -1.85 8.54
CA THR A 136 16.69 -3.29 8.48
C THR A 136 16.34 -3.79 9.86
N ILE A 137 15.21 -4.47 9.98
CA ILE A 137 14.78 -5.21 11.18
C ILE A 137 14.85 -6.69 10.82
N SER A 138 15.62 -7.46 11.59
CA SER A 138 15.80 -8.89 11.39
C SER A 138 15.34 -9.64 12.63
N ASP A 139 14.43 -10.57 12.43
CA ASP A 139 13.82 -11.39 13.48
C ASP A 139 14.37 -12.82 13.47
N LYS A 140 15.61 -12.98 12.99
CA LYS A 140 16.28 -14.27 12.81
C LYS A 140 16.34 -15.12 14.07
N GLU A 141 16.51 -14.49 15.23
CA GLU A 141 16.54 -15.19 16.52
C GLU A 141 15.21 -15.85 16.88
N ASN A 142 14.10 -15.32 16.34
CA ASN A 142 12.75 -15.84 16.54
C ASN A 142 12.23 -16.60 15.30
N HIS A 143 13.11 -17.34 14.63
CA HIS A 143 12.70 -18.22 13.52
C HIS A 143 11.68 -19.26 13.99
N VAL A 144 10.81 -19.68 13.07
CA VAL A 144 9.84 -20.75 13.30
C VAL A 144 10.45 -22.04 12.77
N PRO A 145 10.81 -23.03 13.61
CA PRO A 145 11.52 -24.20 13.13
C PRO A 145 10.62 -25.17 12.37
N ASN A 146 11.18 -25.87 11.39
CA ASN A 146 10.59 -27.01 10.69
C ASN A 146 9.17 -26.74 10.16
N SER A 147 8.95 -25.60 9.50
CA SER A 147 7.64 -25.22 8.99
C SER A 147 7.70 -24.57 7.61
N LEU A 148 6.87 -25.07 6.70
CA LEU A 148 6.60 -24.41 5.42
C LEU A 148 5.43 -23.43 5.51
N ASN A 149 4.70 -23.44 6.62
CA ASN A 149 3.51 -22.62 6.85
C ASN A 149 3.62 -21.88 8.21
N PRO A 150 4.70 -21.08 8.43
CA PRO A 150 4.94 -20.44 9.72
C PRO A 150 3.88 -19.38 10.01
N VAL A 151 3.43 -19.30 11.27
CA VAL A 151 2.66 -18.18 11.79
C VAL A 151 3.59 -17.33 12.64
N PHE A 152 3.78 -16.07 12.26
CA PHE A 152 4.64 -15.12 12.99
C PHE A 152 3.82 -14.28 13.97
N GLY A 153 2.69 -13.73 13.51
CA GLY A 153 1.79 -12.91 14.33
C GLY A 153 2.43 -11.65 14.91
N LYS A 154 3.33 -10.99 14.15
CA LYS A 154 4.10 -9.82 14.56
C LYS A 154 3.72 -8.56 13.77
#